data_AF-A0A7T0PGT7-F1
#
_entry.id   AF-A0A7T0PGT7-F1
#
_cell.length_a   1.000
_cell.length_b   1.000
_cell.length_c   1.000
_cell.angle_alpha   90.00
_cell.angle_beta   90.00
_cell.angle_gamma   90.00
#
_symmetry.space_group_name_H-M   'P 1'
#
loop_
_entity.id
_entity.type
_entity.pdbx_description
1 polymer ?
#
loop_
_entity_poly.entity_id
_entity_poly.type
_entity_poly.pdbx_seq_one_letter_code
_entity_poly.pdbx_strand_id
1 'polypeptide(L)' 'MTRPISDIFRDIQLPRYTPEDTSLSSGERALARIISILAEEWDSLDGSQQRRLTNALETSTQETEKAEAPARALRRKA' A
#
# COMPACT_ATOMS: atom_id res chain seq x y z
N MET A 1 10.59 11.67 -19.88
CA MET A 1 9.28 11.08 -19.54
C MET A 1 9.47 10.28 -18.26
N THR A 2 8.69 10.56 -17.23
CA THR A 2 8.66 9.77 -15.99
C THR A 2 7.95 8.44 -16.26
N ARG A 3 8.38 7.40 -15.57
CA ARG A 3 7.75 6.08 -15.65
C ARG A 3 6.43 6.11 -14.87
N PRO A 4 5.30 5.65 -15.45
CA PRO A 4 4.01 5.60 -14.74
C PRO A 4 4.06 4.68 -13.51
N ILE A 5 3.30 5.02 -12.48
CA ILE A 5 3.25 4.23 -11.24
C ILE A 5 2.75 2.80 -11.47
N SER A 6 1.85 2.61 -12.44
CA SER A 6 1.28 1.31 -12.80
C SER A 6 2.33 0.33 -13.34
N ASP A 7 3.37 0.84 -14.00
CA ASP A 7 4.51 0.04 -14.43
C ASP A 7 5.40 -0.34 -13.25
N ILE A 8 5.56 0.56 -12.27
CA ILE A 8 6.31 0.27 -11.03
C ILE A 8 5.59 -0.83 -10.24
N PHE A 9 4.27 -0.75 -10.10
CA PHE A 9 3.46 -1.79 -9.43
C PHE A 9 3.61 -3.15 -10.10
N ARG A 10 3.73 -3.18 -11.43
CA ARG A 10 3.96 -4.42 -12.20
C ARG A 10 5.31 -5.04 -11.86
N ASP A 11 6.37 -4.24 -11.80
CA ASP A 11 7.73 -4.73 -11.56
C ASP A 11 7.90 -5.33 -10.18
N ILE A 12 7.33 -4.68 -9.16
CA ILE A 12 7.40 -5.17 -7.78
C ILE A 12 6.36 -6.26 -7.49
N GLN A 13 5.64 -6.71 -8.52
CA GLN A 13 4.61 -7.76 -8.44
C GLN A 13 3.57 -7.48 -7.35
N LEU A 14 3.15 -6.21 -7.24
CA LEU A 14 2.17 -5.80 -6.25
C LEU A 14 0.84 -6.56 -6.50
N PRO A 15 0.20 -7.15 -5.47
CA PRO A 15 -1.00 -7.95 -5.66
C PRO A 15 -2.10 -7.19 -6.40
N ARG A 16 -2.64 -7.79 -7.46
CA ARG A 16 -3.73 -7.22 -8.26
C ARG A 16 -5.03 -7.94 -7.93
N TYR A 17 -5.84 -7.28 -7.12
CA TYR A 17 -7.17 -7.73 -6.77
C TYR A 17 -8.22 -6.90 -7.51
N THR A 18 -9.36 -7.49 -7.82
CA THR A 18 -10.52 -6.76 -8.35
C THR A 18 -11.33 -6.24 -7.17
N PRO A 19 -11.50 -4.91 -6.97
CA PRO A 19 -12.16 -4.37 -5.77
C PRO A 19 -13.57 -4.91 -5.50
N GLU A 20 -14.27 -5.32 -6.55
CA GLU A 20 -15.62 -5.87 -6.55
C GLU A 20 -15.67 -7.37 -6.21
N ASP A 21 -14.51 -8.05 -6.19
CA ASP A 21 -14.44 -9.47 -5.86
C ASP A 21 -14.88 -9.69 -4.40
N THR A 22 -15.95 -10.46 -4.23
CA THR A 22 -16.57 -10.73 -2.93
C THR A 22 -15.80 -11.76 -2.11
N SER A 23 -14.88 -12.50 -2.72
CA SER A 23 -14.04 -13.49 -2.04
C SER A 23 -12.84 -12.87 -1.29
N LEU A 24 -12.51 -11.61 -1.59
CA LEU A 24 -11.42 -10.90 -0.94
C LEU A 24 -11.68 -10.69 0.55
N SER A 25 -10.65 -10.97 1.34
CA SER A 25 -10.56 -10.50 2.72
C SER A 25 -10.65 -8.97 2.80
N SER A 26 -10.94 -8.46 3.99
CA SER A 26 -11.01 -7.00 4.22
C SER A 26 -9.70 -6.29 3.86
N GLY A 27 -8.55 -6.93 4.14
CA GLY A 27 -7.23 -6.41 3.79
C GLY A 27 -6.96 -6.40 2.29
N GLU A 28 -7.30 -7.48 1.59
CA GLU A 28 -7.13 -7.56 0.13
C GLU A 28 -8.04 -6.56 -0.59
N ARG A 29 -9.28 -6.39 -0.14
CA ARG A 29 -10.21 -5.39 -0.67
C ARG A 29 -9.70 -3.96 -0.44
N ALA A 30 -9.13 -3.68 0.73
CA ALA A 30 -8.54 -2.38 1.02
C ALA A 30 -7.33 -2.10 0.12
N LEU A 31 -6.44 -3.08 -0.05
CA LEU A 31 -5.30 -2.98 -0.97
C LEU A 31 -5.76 -2.72 -2.41
N ALA A 32 -6.76 -3.48 -2.89
CA ALA A 32 -7.31 -3.32 -4.24
C ALA A 32 -7.74 -1.86 -4.51
N ARG A 33 -8.49 -1.27 -3.57
CA ARG A 33 -9.00 0.11 -3.69
C ARG A 33 -7.88 1.14 -3.66
N ILE A 34 -6.93 0.99 -2.74
CA ILE A 34 -5.79 1.93 -2.62
C ILE A 34 -4.93 1.88 -3.88
N ILE A 35 -4.64 0.69 -4.40
CA ILE A 35 -3.83 0.52 -5.61
C ILE A 35 -4.53 1.15 -6.82
N SER A 36 -5.85 0.98 -6.96
CA SER A 36 -6.63 1.61 -8.05
C SER A 36 -6.49 3.12 -8.00
N ILE A 37 -6.75 3.73 -6.84
CA ILE A 37 -6.66 5.19 -6.66
C ILE A 37 -5.25 5.70 -6.95
N LEU A 38 -4.21 4.99 -6.49
CA LEU A 38 -2.83 5.38 -6.79
C LEU A 38 -2.53 5.27 -8.30
N ALA A 39 -3.01 4.22 -8.97
CA ALA A 39 -2.80 4.08 -10.41
C ALA A 39 -3.49 5.19 -11.23
N GLU A 40 -4.61 5.73 -10.73
CA GLU A 40 -5.36 6.80 -11.37
C GLU A 40 -4.75 8.19 -11.12
N GLU A 41 -4.36 8.48 -9.87
CA GLU A 41 -4.09 9.86 -9.45
C GLU A 41 -2.61 10.17 -9.20
N TRP A 42 -1.78 9.17 -8.95
CA TRP A 42 -0.40 9.39 -8.47
C TRP A 42 0.47 10.16 -9.46
N ASP A 43 0.35 9.86 -10.75
CA ASP A 43 1.16 10.47 -11.80
C ASP A 43 0.71 11.92 -12.11
N SER A 44 -0.43 12.37 -11.57
CA SER A 44 -0.87 13.77 -11.62
C SER A 44 -0.17 14.66 -10.57
N LEU A 45 0.40 14.03 -9.53
CA LEU A 45 1.08 14.72 -8.45
C LEU A 45 2.50 15.11 -8.85
N ASP A 46 2.95 16.28 -8.41
CA ASP A 46 4.36 16.64 -8.52
C ASP A 46 5.22 15.87 -7.51
N GLY A 47 6.54 15.90 -7.71
CA GLY A 47 7.49 15.17 -6.85
C GLY A 47 7.46 15.59 -5.37
N SER A 48 7.08 16.83 -5.06
CA SER A 48 6.96 17.33 -3.68
C SER A 48 5.73 16.74 -3.00
N GLN A 49 4.60 16.73 -3.70
CA GLN A 49 3.35 16.12 -3.25
C GLN A 49 3.51 14.61 -3.03
N GLN A 50 4.13 13.92 -4.00
CA GLN A 50 4.46 12.50 -3.89
C GLN A 50 5.33 12.21 -2.67
N ARG A 51 6.43 12.98 -2.49
CA ARG A 51 7.33 12.81 -1.34
C ARG A 51 6.63 13.00 0.00
N ARG A 52 5.74 14.00 0.10
CA ARG A 52 4.98 14.26 1.31
C ARG A 52 4.06 13.09 1.66
N LEU A 53 3.37 12.51 0.66
CA LEU A 53 2.51 11.36 0.88
C LEU A 53 3.32 10.13 1.29
N THR A 54 4.43 9.82 0.59
CA THR A 54 5.27 8.66 0.95
C THR A 54 5.80 8.74 2.37
N ASN A 55 6.20 9.93 2.84
CA ASN A 55 6.69 10.10 4.21
C ASN A 55 5.59 9.87 5.25
N ALA A 56 4.36 10.32 4.97
CA ALA A 56 3.22 10.08 5.85
C ALA A 56 2.85 8.59 5.93
N LEU A 57 2.86 7.90 4.79
CA LEU A 57 2.60 6.46 4.72
C LEU A 57 3.67 5.67 5.47
N GLU A 58 4.96 5.98 5.25
CA GLU A 58 6.07 5.36 5.98
C GLU A 58 5.94 5.54 7.50
N THR A 59 5.64 6.75 7.95
CA THR A 59 5.42 7.03 9.38
C THR A 59 4.26 6.20 9.93
N SER A 60 3.14 6.14 9.21
CA SER A 60 1.97 5.34 9.63
C SER A 60 2.28 3.83 9.68
N THR A 61 3.06 3.31 8.73
CA THR A 61 3.50 1.92 8.71
C THR A 61 4.36 1.62 9.94
N GLN A 62 5.35 2.46 10.23
CA GLN A 62 6.21 2.29 11.39
C GLN A 62 5.43 2.29 12.70
N GLU A 63 4.44 3.17 12.85
CA GLU A 63 3.56 3.17 14.04
C GLU A 63 2.70 1.92 14.13
N THR A 64 2.19 1.42 13.00
CA THR A 64 1.42 0.15 12.94
C THR A 64 2.31 -1.04 13.32
N GLU A 65 3.52 -1.13 12.77
CA GLU A 65 4.47 -2.19 13.09
C GLU A 65 4.87 -2.19 14.57
N LYS A 66 5.08 -1.01 15.16
CA LYS A 66 5.33 -0.88 16.61
C LYS A 66 4.14 -1.39 17.43
N ALA A 67 2.92 -1.06 17.03
CA ALA A 67 1.70 -1.52 17.70
C ALA A 67 1.50 -3.03 17.58
N GLU A 68 1.91 -3.64 16.46
CA GLU A 68 1.82 -5.09 16.22
C GLU A 68 2.97 -5.90 16.84
N ALA A 69 4.11 -5.28 17.11
CA ALA A 69 5.30 -5.94 17.65
C ALA A 69 5.03 -6.81 18.90
N PRO A 70 4.21 -6.39 19.89
CA PRO A 70 3.86 -7.23 21.04
C PRO A 70 3.10 -8.49 20.64
N ALA A 71 2.13 -8.39 19.73
CA ALA A 71 1.35 -9.53 19.25
C ALA A 71 2.21 -10.54 18.47
N ARG A 72 3.19 -10.04 17.69
CA ARG A 72 4.15 -10.89 16.99
C ARG A 72 5.11 -11.60 17.95
N ALA A 73 5.55 -10.95 19.02
CA ALA A 73 6.41 -11.56 20.04
C ALA A 73 5.72 -12.69 20.82
N LEU A 74 4.42 -12.53 21.12
CA LEU A 74 3.58 -13.56 21.75
C LEU A 74 3.41 -14.79 20.84
N ARG A 75 3.16 -14.58 19.54
CA ARG A 75 3.02 -15.67 18.56
C ARG A 75 4.30 -16.49 18.32
N ARG A 76 5.50 -15.93 18.59
CA ARG A 76 6.78 -16.65 18.42
C ARG A 76 7.17 -17.50 19.63
N LYS A 77 6.48 -17.35 20.77
CA LYS A 77 6.72 -18.10 22.01
C LYS A 77 5.75 -19.26 22.24
N ALA A 78 4.69 -19.35 21.44
CA ALA A 78 3.75 -20.46 21.38
C ALA A 78 4.18 -21.45 20.30
#